data_AF-A0A850UER6-F1
#
_entry.id   AF-A0A850UER6-F1
#
_cell.length_a   1.000
_cell.length_b   1.000
_cell.length_c   1.000
_cell.angle_alpha   90.00
_cell.angle_beta   90.00
_cell.angle_gamma   90.00
#
_symmetry.space_group_name_H-M   'P 1'
#
loop_
_entity.id
_entity.type
_entity.pdbx_description
1 polymer ?
#
loop_
_entity_poly.entity_id
_entity_poly.type
_entity_poly.pdbx_seq_one_letter_code
_entity_poly.pdbx_strand_id
1 'polypeptide(L)'
;FFLGGSGTVEFPIKFTPKGAGCYYCQIVLKSSCDIRVYEIECVVIADQADAQLEFVTPAYQTVTQEIPISNISSDNWRFEAVLEGQCFHGPPVINVPVGGTVPYPLTFKPVAEC
;
A
#
# COMPACT_ATOMS: atom_id res chain seq x y z
N PHE A 1 -32.35 -5.10 30.84
CA PHE A 1 -32.52 -5.49 29.42
C PHE A 1 -32.19 -6.97 29.32
N PHE A 2 -33.20 -7.78 29.07
CA PHE A 2 -33.05 -9.23 28.89
C PHE A 2 -32.50 -9.50 27.48
N LEU A 3 -31.39 -10.23 27.37
CA LEU A 3 -30.94 -10.80 26.11
C LEU A 3 -31.61 -12.16 25.96
N GLY A 4 -32.73 -12.20 25.23
CA GLY A 4 -33.32 -13.43 24.75
C GLY A 4 -32.74 -13.79 23.39
N GLY A 5 -32.18 -14.99 23.26
CA GLY A 5 -31.86 -15.63 21.98
C GLY A 5 -30.48 -15.32 21.39
N SER A 6 -29.62 -16.34 21.34
CA SER A 6 -28.21 -16.35 20.91
C SER A 6 -27.23 -15.72 21.92
N GLY A 7 -26.17 -16.46 22.29
CA GLY A 7 -25.12 -16.02 23.22
C GLY A 7 -24.17 -14.96 22.63
N THR A 8 -24.66 -14.18 21.67
CA THR A 8 -23.91 -13.20 20.89
C THR A 8 -24.66 -11.87 20.91
N VAL A 9 -23.90 -10.80 21.07
CA VAL A 9 -24.40 -9.43 21.01
C VAL A 9 -23.62 -8.68 19.94
N GLU A 10 -24.31 -7.86 19.16
CA GLU A 10 -23.65 -6.99 18.18
C GLU A 10 -23.03 -5.79 18.91
N PHE A 11 -21.78 -5.47 18.57
CA PHE A 11 -21.06 -4.32 19.09
C PHE A 11 -20.59 -3.45 17.91
N PRO A 12 -21.31 -2.35 17.58
CA PRO A 12 -20.99 -1.55 16.41
C PRO A 12 -19.72 -0.72 16.63
N ILE A 13 -18.81 -0.79 15.66
CA ILE A 13 -17.55 -0.04 15.65
C ILE A 13 -17.52 0.86 14.42
N LYS A 14 -17.13 2.12 14.59
CA LYS A 14 -16.87 3.04 13.47
C LYS A 14 -15.37 3.29 13.35
N PHE A 15 -14.80 2.86 12.23
CA PHE A 15 -13.42 3.16 11.86
C PHE A 15 -13.39 4.36 10.90
N THR A 16 -12.62 5.40 11.23
CA THR A 16 -12.51 6.64 10.42
C THR A 16 -11.03 6.98 10.20
N PRO A 17 -10.33 6.27 9.30
CA PRO A 17 -8.92 6.52 9.04
C PRO A 17 -8.69 7.87 8.37
N LYS A 18 -7.52 8.46 8.60
CA LYS A 18 -7.11 9.73 7.95
C LYS A 18 -6.39 9.53 6.61
N GLY A 19 -5.96 8.30 6.32
CA GLY A 19 -5.22 7.94 5.12
C GLY A 19 -4.78 6.49 5.16
N ALA A 20 -4.02 6.07 4.15
CA ALA A 20 -3.45 4.74 4.06
C ALA A 20 -2.50 4.43 5.23
N GLY A 21 -2.44 3.17 5.64
CA GLY A 21 -1.60 2.70 6.73
C GLY A 21 -2.24 1.57 7.54
N CYS A 22 -1.47 1.04 8.50
CA CYS A 22 -1.91 0.03 9.44
C CYS A 22 -2.28 0.69 10.78
N TYR A 23 -3.49 0.43 11.27
CA TYR A 23 -4.01 0.99 12.50
C TYR A 23 -4.30 -0.14 13.48
N TYR A 24 -3.59 -0.14 14.62
CA TYR A 24 -3.77 -1.11 15.69
C TYR A 24 -4.56 -0.49 16.83
N CYS A 25 -5.57 -1.19 17.34
CA CYS A 25 -6.24 -0.80 18.56
C CYS A 25 -6.73 -2.02 19.35
N GLN A 26 -7.10 -1.76 20.60
CA GLN A 26 -7.67 -2.77 21.49
C GLN A 26 -9.06 -2.33 21.94
N ILE A 27 -10.01 -3.27 21.93
CA ILE A 27 -11.30 -3.12 22.59
C ILE A 27 -11.26 -3.93 23.87
N VAL A 28 -11.40 -3.24 25.00
CA VAL A 28 -11.47 -3.88 26.32
C VAL A 28 -12.91 -3.88 26.80
N LEU A 29 -13.52 -5.06 26.88
CA LEU A 29 -14.84 -5.27 27.49
C LEU A 29 -14.63 -5.76 28.92
N LYS A 30 -15.24 -5.08 29.89
CA LYS A 30 -15.07 -5.40 31.31
C LYS A 30 -16.42 -5.50 32.03
N SER A 31 -16.58 -6.54 32.82
CA SER A 31 -17.61 -6.71 33.83
C SER A 31 -16.98 -6.91 35.21
N SER A 32 -17.79 -7.15 36.25
CA SER A 32 -17.30 -7.45 37.60
C SER A 32 -16.59 -8.81 37.70
N CYS A 33 -16.81 -9.72 36.75
CA CYS A 33 -16.31 -11.09 36.79
C CYS A 33 -15.57 -11.54 35.52
N ASP A 34 -15.55 -10.72 34.47
CA ASP A 34 -14.97 -11.08 33.17
C ASP A 34 -14.31 -9.85 32.51
N ILE A 35 -13.15 -10.06 31.90
CA ILE A 35 -12.45 -9.06 31.07
C ILE A 35 -12.08 -9.73 29.76
N ARG A 36 -12.44 -9.11 28.65
CA ARG A 36 -12.09 -9.55 27.30
C ARG A 36 -11.35 -8.44 26.57
N VAL A 37 -10.24 -8.78 25.95
CA VAL A 37 -9.45 -7.86 25.12
C VAL A 37 -9.48 -8.38 23.70
N TYR A 38 -9.92 -7.53 22.78
CA TYR A 38 -9.92 -7.81 21.35
C TYR A 38 -8.90 -6.90 20.68
N GLU A 39 -7.90 -7.50 20.05
CA GLU A 39 -6.96 -6.78 19.20
C GLU A 39 -7.57 -6.63 17.81
N ILE A 40 -7.52 -5.42 17.29
CA ILE A 40 -8.02 -5.07 15.97
C ILE A 40 -6.87 -4.49 15.17
N GLU A 41 -6.63 -5.10 14.01
CA GLU A 41 -5.77 -4.58 12.97
C GLU A 41 -6.65 -4.10 11.81
N CYS A 42 -6.58 -2.80 11.53
CA CYS A 42 -7.24 -2.20 10.37
C CYS A 42 -6.18 -1.77 9.36
N VAL A 43 -6.23 -2.33 8.16
CA VAL A 43 -5.33 -1.96 7.05
C VAL A 43 -6.10 -1.10 6.05
N VAL A 44 -5.61 0.12 5.82
CA VAL A 44 -6.14 1.03 4.80
C VAL A 44 -5.14 1.08 3.67
N ILE A 45 -5.54 0.57 2.51
CA ILE A 45 -4.77 0.68 1.28
C ILE A 45 -5.29 1.92 0.56
N ALA A 46 -4.40 2.81 0.11
CA ALA A 46 -4.81 3.92 -0.73
C ALA A 46 -5.42 3.35 -2.01
N ASP A 47 -6.52 3.96 -2.50
CA ASP A 47 -6.94 3.74 -3.89
C ASP A 47 -5.72 3.97 -4.79
N GLN A 48 -5.49 3.05 -5.73
CA GLN A 48 -4.30 3.04 -6.60
C GLN A 48 -3.96 4.47 -7.02
N ALA A 49 -2.81 4.95 -6.58
CA ALA A 49 -2.32 6.25 -7.01
C ALA A 49 -1.92 6.11 -8.49
N ASP A 50 -2.89 6.28 -9.38
CA ASP A 50 -2.66 6.32 -10.81
C ASP A 50 -1.87 7.59 -11.09
N ALA A 51 -0.55 7.43 -11.27
CA ALA A 51 0.34 8.48 -11.74
C ALA A 51 0.52 8.35 -13.25
N GLN A 52 0.42 9.47 -13.97
CA GLN A 52 0.75 9.52 -15.40
C GLN A 52 2.17 10.02 -15.58
N LEU A 53 2.96 9.30 -16.36
CA LEU A 53 4.33 9.66 -16.73
C LEU A 53 4.39 9.83 -18.25
N GLU A 54 4.95 10.96 -18.71
CA GLU A 54 5.15 11.23 -20.13
C GLU A 54 6.63 11.09 -20.49
N PHE A 55 6.96 10.25 -21.47
CA PHE A 55 8.31 10.05 -21.97
C PHE A 55 8.45 10.70 -23.34
N VAL A 56 9.22 11.79 -23.41
CA VAL A 56 9.55 12.47 -24.68
C VAL A 56 11.05 12.33 -24.91
N THR A 57 11.40 11.71 -26.03
CA THR A 57 12.80 11.46 -26.42
C THR A 57 12.91 11.47 -27.94
N PRO A 58 14.03 11.93 -28.53
CA PRO A 58 14.30 11.72 -29.94
C PRO A 58 14.25 10.23 -30.30
N ALA A 59 13.98 9.93 -31.56
CA ALA A 59 14.00 8.55 -32.04
C ALA A 59 15.32 7.86 -31.67
N TYR A 60 15.24 6.60 -31.26
CA TYR A 60 16.37 5.77 -30.82
C TYR A 60 17.11 6.24 -29.56
N GLN A 61 16.68 7.33 -28.92
CA GLN A 61 17.30 7.78 -27.69
C GLN A 61 16.58 7.19 -26.48
N THR A 62 17.37 6.63 -25.58
CA THR A 62 16.89 6.09 -24.31
C THR A 62 16.68 7.23 -23.32
N VAL A 63 15.58 7.17 -22.58
CA VAL A 63 15.30 8.09 -21.47
C VAL A 63 14.88 7.30 -20.23
N THR A 64 15.39 7.70 -19.07
CA THR A 64 15.06 7.09 -17.78
C THR A 64 14.42 8.14 -16.88
N GLN A 65 13.29 7.80 -16.27
CA GLN A 65 12.65 8.59 -15.23
C GLN A 65 12.71 7.83 -13.91
N GLU A 66 13.11 8.53 -12.85
CA GLU A 66 13.22 7.99 -11.50
C GLU A 66 11.91 8.23 -10.74
N ILE A 67 11.09 7.19 -10.56
CA ILE A 67 9.82 7.27 -9.84
C ILE A 67 10.10 7.13 -8.34
N PRO A 68 9.78 8.13 -7.49
CA PRO A 68 10.04 8.04 -6.06
C PRO A 68 9.05 7.08 -5.38
N ILE A 69 9.55 5.96 -4.85
CA ILE A 69 8.75 5.02 -4.07
C ILE A 69 9.03 5.25 -2.58
N SER A 70 8.05 5.81 -1.88
CA SER A 70 8.15 6.16 -0.46
C SER A 70 7.46 5.13 0.43
N ASN A 71 8.21 4.50 1.32
CA ASN A 71 7.70 3.58 2.33
C ASN A 71 7.35 4.36 3.61
N ILE A 72 6.06 4.56 3.83
CA ILE A 72 5.52 5.24 5.03
C ILE A 72 5.13 4.28 6.16
N SER A 73 5.37 2.98 5.99
CA SER A 73 5.00 1.96 6.97
C SER A 73 6.07 1.76 8.04
N SER A 74 5.81 0.87 9.00
CA SER A 74 6.75 0.43 10.05
C SER A 74 7.68 -0.71 9.64
N ASP A 75 7.52 -1.26 8.43
CA ASP A 75 8.24 -2.44 7.97
C ASP A 75 8.98 -2.18 6.65
N ASN A 76 9.99 -2.99 6.35
CA ASN A 76 10.67 -2.92 5.06
C ASN A 76 9.77 -3.45 3.95
N TRP A 77 9.73 -2.77 2.80
CA TRP A 77 8.98 -3.23 1.63
C TRP A 77 9.89 -3.96 0.65
N ARG A 78 9.39 -5.07 0.12
CA ARG A 78 9.86 -5.69 -1.11
C ARG A 78 8.79 -5.42 -2.18
N PHE A 79 9.07 -4.48 -3.06
CA PHE A 79 8.14 -4.06 -4.11
C PHE A 79 8.45 -4.83 -5.39
N GLU A 80 7.44 -5.47 -5.99
CA GLU A 80 7.55 -6.15 -7.28
C GLU A 80 6.94 -5.28 -8.37
N ALA A 81 7.73 -4.98 -9.41
CA ALA A 81 7.30 -4.15 -10.51
C ALA A 81 6.82 -5.02 -11.68
N VAL A 82 5.58 -4.79 -12.10
CA VAL A 82 5.00 -5.37 -13.31
C VAL A 82 4.95 -4.27 -14.37
N LEU A 83 5.63 -4.48 -15.50
CA LEU A 83 5.65 -3.55 -16.61
C LEU A 83 4.84 -4.11 -17.77
N GLU A 84 3.84 -3.36 -18.20
CA GLU A 84 3.02 -3.67 -19.37
C GLU A 84 3.31 -2.65 -20.49
N GLY A 85 3.34 -3.12 -21.74
CA GLY A 85 3.68 -2.30 -22.90
C GLY A 85 5.06 -2.60 -23.49
N GLN A 86 5.36 -2.02 -24.65
CA GLN A 86 6.62 -2.24 -25.36
C GLN A 86 7.66 -1.19 -25.00
N CYS A 87 8.94 -1.53 -25.15
CA CYS A 87 10.07 -0.61 -24.99
C CYS A 87 10.30 -0.04 -23.56
N PHE A 88 9.54 -0.47 -22.55
CA PHE A 88 9.76 -0.08 -21.16
C PHE A 88 10.56 -1.14 -20.40
N HIS A 89 11.50 -0.67 -19.59
CA HIS A 89 12.41 -1.51 -18.81
C HIS A 89 12.61 -0.92 -17.40
N GLY A 90 12.75 -1.79 -16.42
CA GLY A 90 13.05 -1.42 -15.04
C GLY A 90 13.38 -2.66 -14.21
N PRO A 91 13.89 -2.49 -12.98
CA PRO A 91 14.18 -3.60 -12.10
C PRO A 91 12.89 -4.32 -11.70
N PRO A 92 12.83 -5.66 -11.73
CA PRO A 92 11.60 -6.39 -11.38
C PRO A 92 11.26 -6.30 -9.89
N VAL A 93 12.24 -6.00 -9.04
CA VAL A 93 12.08 -5.88 -7.60
C VAL A 93 12.93 -4.73 -7.09
N ILE A 94 12.40 -3.93 -6.18
CA ILE A 94 13.16 -2.98 -5.36
C ILE A 94 12.85 -3.19 -3.88
N ASN A 95 13.84 -2.93 -3.02
CA ASN A 95 13.66 -2.96 -1.58
C ASN A 95 13.63 -1.53 -1.05
N VAL A 96 12.57 -1.17 -0.34
CA VAL A 96 12.39 0.18 0.22
C VAL A 96 12.44 0.09 1.74
N PRO A 97 13.48 0.65 2.39
CA PRO A 97 13.62 0.57 3.83
C PRO A 97 12.49 1.31 4.55
N VAL A 98 12.22 0.94 5.80
CA VAL A 98 11.25 1.62 6.67
C VAL A 98 11.48 3.14 6.69
N GLY A 99 10.42 3.92 6.45
CA GLY A 99 10.49 5.38 6.42
C GLY A 99 11.32 5.98 5.27
N GLY A 100 11.83 5.15 4.35
CA GLY A 100 12.71 5.58 3.27
C GLY A 100 12.00 5.83 1.96
N THR A 101 12.68 6.55 1.06
CA THR A 101 12.29 6.71 -0.34
C THR A 101 13.39 6.17 -1.23
N VAL A 102 13.04 5.28 -2.16
CA VAL A 102 13.97 4.71 -3.15
C VAL A 102 13.48 5.04 -4.55
N PRO A 103 14.35 5.50 -5.46
CA PRO A 103 13.97 5.75 -6.84
C PRO A 103 13.83 4.43 -7.61
N TYR A 104 12.72 4.28 -8.33
CA TYR A 104 12.51 3.22 -9.30
C TYR A 104 12.84 3.73 -10.71
N PRO A 105 13.90 3.23 -11.36
CA PRO A 105 14.30 3.70 -12.68
C PRO A 105 13.43 3.05 -13.76
N LEU A 106 12.46 3.79 -14.28
CA LEU A 106 11.68 3.39 -15.45
C LEU A 106 12.34 3.95 -16.71
N THR A 107 12.86 3.04 -17.53
CA THR A 107 13.58 3.37 -18.76
C THR A 107 12.72 3.07 -19.98
N PHE A 108 12.51 4.07 -20.83
CA PHE A 108 11.96 3.89 -22.16
C PHE A 108 13.10 3.81 -23.18
N LYS A 109 13.19 2.68 -23.87
CA LYS A 109 14.18 2.38 -24.91
C LYS A 109 13.47 2.02 -26.21
N PRO A 110 13.18 3.00 -27.09
CA PRO A 110 12.49 2.74 -28.34
C PRO A 110 13.35 1.86 -29.26
N VAL A 111 12.81 0.72 -29.68
CA VAL A 111 13.30 -0.02 -30.86
C VAL A 111 12.58 0.53 -32.08
N ALA A 112 13.29 0.84 -33.17
CA ALA A 112 12.59 1.06 -34.42
C ALA A 112 12.13 -0.27 -35.00
N GLU A 113 10.86 -0.34 -35.35
CA GLU A 113 10.39 -0.29 -36.74
C GLU A 113 8.85 -0.25 -36.72
N CYS A 114 8.26 0.70 -37.45
CA CYS A 114 6.92 0.55 -38.04
C CYS A 114 7.13 0.31 -39.53
#